data_AF-F8D4Q5-F1
#
_entry.id   AF-F8D4Q5-F1
#
_cell.length_a   1.000
_cell.length_b   1.000
_cell.length_c   1.000
_cell.angle_alpha   90.00
_cell.angle_beta   90.00
_cell.angle_gamma   90.00
#
_symmetry.space_group_name_H-M   'P 1'
#
loop_
_entity.id
_entity.type
_entity.pdbx_description
1 polymer ?
#
loop_
_entity_poly.entity_id
_entity_poly.type
_entity_poly.pdbx_seq_one_letter_code
_entity_poly.pdbx_strand_id
1 'polypeptide(L)'
;MVSDQAMEVRMTEKALRRGFQNARHAPEEAIVCVLPSHARGRGKELLDEMVTQNKAGWAEYGATGTYHIVDEQAAIEFIEDNGGDVPFGIGTD
;
A
#
# COMPACT_ATOMS: atom_id res chain seq x y z
N MET A 1 11.25 -15.60 -6.68
CA MET A 1 10.46 -15.23 -5.49
C MET A 1 10.33 -13.72 -5.49
N VAL A 2 9.12 -13.17 -5.30
CA VAL A 2 8.98 -11.71 -5.14
C VAL A 2 9.50 -11.36 -3.75
N SER A 3 10.35 -10.35 -3.62
CA SER A 3 10.83 -9.90 -2.31
C SER A 3 9.72 -9.19 -1.54
N ASP A 4 9.81 -9.17 -0.21
CA ASP A 4 8.87 -8.46 0.65
C ASP A 4 8.76 -6.99 0.27
N GLN A 5 9.90 -6.31 0.09
CA GLN A 5 9.97 -4.93 -0.38
C GLN A 5 9.23 -4.72 -1.72
N ALA A 6 9.37 -5.63 -2.69
CA ALA A 6 8.65 -5.51 -3.96
C ALA A 6 7.13 -5.75 -3.81
N MET A 7 6.71 -6.52 -2.80
CA MET A 7 5.28 -6.68 -2.49
C MET A 7 4.71 -5.42 -1.84
N GLU A 8 5.41 -4.86 -0.86
CA GLU A 8 5.05 -3.60 -0.19
C GLU A 8 4.90 -2.47 -1.23
N VAL A 9 5.89 -2.28 -2.10
CA VAL A 9 5.84 -1.28 -3.18
C VAL A 9 4.62 -1.48 -4.07
N ARG A 10 4.35 -2.70 -4.54
CA ARG A 10 3.19 -2.98 -5.40
C ARG A 10 1.86 -2.71 -4.70
N MET A 11 1.76 -2.97 -3.40
CA MET A 11 0.55 -2.67 -2.62
C MET A 11 0.36 -1.16 -2.46
N THR A 12 1.43 -0.41 -2.18
CA THR A 12 1.40 1.05 -2.09
C THR A 12 1.05 1.70 -3.43
N GLU A 13 1.70 1.29 -4.53
CA GLU A 13 1.38 1.74 -5.89
C GLU A 13 -0.09 1.48 -6.24
N LYS A 14 -0.59 0.29 -5.88
CA LYS A 14 -1.98 -0.08 -6.10
C LYS A 14 -2.94 0.84 -5.36
N ALA A 15 -2.63 1.15 -4.10
CA ALA A 15 -3.46 2.02 -3.26
C ALA A 15 -3.51 3.44 -3.83
N LEU A 16 -2.37 4.03 -4.17
CA LEU A 16 -2.29 5.34 -4.82
C LEU A 16 -3.05 5.36 -6.15
N ARG A 17 -2.80 4.37 -7.03
CA ARG A 17 -3.49 4.26 -8.34
C ARG A 17 -5.01 4.14 -8.22
N ARG A 18 -5.51 3.59 -7.12
CA ARG A 18 -6.96 3.45 -6.86
C ARG A 18 -7.53 4.57 -6.00
N GLY A 19 -6.70 5.49 -5.51
CA GLY A 19 -7.09 6.57 -4.61
C GLY A 19 -7.55 6.06 -3.25
N PHE A 20 -6.97 4.97 -2.74
CA PHE A 20 -7.23 4.47 -1.38
C PHE A 20 -6.49 5.33 -0.35
N GLN A 21 -6.87 6.59 -0.29
CA GLN A 21 -6.24 7.63 0.51
C GLN A 21 -7.30 8.32 1.38
N ASN A 22 -6.90 8.82 2.56
CA ASN A 22 -7.75 9.62 3.45
C ASN A 22 -9.10 8.94 3.72
N ALA A 23 -10.25 9.52 3.35
CA ALA A 23 -11.55 8.91 3.64
C ALA A 23 -11.85 7.64 2.81
N ARG A 24 -11.07 7.36 1.77
CA ARG A 24 -11.29 6.22 0.88
C ARG A 24 -10.38 5.06 1.25
N HIS A 25 -10.98 3.95 1.64
CA HIS A 25 -10.29 2.76 2.12
C HIS A 25 -10.74 1.51 1.35
N ALA A 26 -9.96 0.43 1.47
CA ALA A 26 -10.22 -0.83 0.79
C ALA A 26 -9.99 -2.02 1.72
N PRO A 27 -10.75 -3.12 1.57
CA PRO A 27 -10.49 -4.34 2.32
C PRO A 27 -9.11 -4.92 1.94
N GLU A 28 -8.48 -5.64 2.87
CA GLU A 28 -7.18 -6.30 2.70
C GLU A 28 -7.03 -6.97 1.33
N GLU A 29 -8.00 -7.82 0.97
CA GLU A 29 -8.03 -8.59 -0.29
C GLU A 29 -7.96 -7.70 -1.54
N ALA A 30 -8.58 -6.52 -1.52
CA ALA A 30 -8.57 -5.60 -2.65
C ALA A 30 -7.18 -4.95 -2.86
N ILE A 31 -6.35 -4.92 -1.82
CA ILE A 31 -4.97 -4.43 -1.87
C ILE A 31 -4.05 -5.58 -2.29
N VAL A 32 -4.06 -6.71 -1.56
CA VAL A 32 -3.14 -7.84 -1.80
C VAL A 32 -3.39 -8.56 -3.13
N CYS A 33 -4.55 -8.38 -3.77
CA CYS A 33 -4.85 -8.98 -5.07
C CYS A 33 -3.87 -8.60 -6.19
N VAL A 34 -3.10 -7.51 -6.03
CA VAL A 34 -2.02 -7.10 -6.96
C VAL A 34 -0.86 -8.10 -6.97
N LEU A 35 -0.75 -8.93 -5.92
CA LEU A 35 0.29 -9.92 -5.76
C LEU A 35 -0.13 -11.27 -6.38
N PRO A 36 0.85 -12.08 -6.85
CA PRO A 36 0.60 -13.48 -7.23
C PRO A 36 -0.06 -14.26 -6.10
N SER A 37 -0.96 -15.19 -6.42
CA SER A 37 -1.77 -15.94 -5.44
C SER A 37 -0.92 -16.62 -4.34
N HIS A 38 0.22 -17.21 -4.71
CA HIS A 38 1.14 -17.88 -3.78
C HIS A 38 1.85 -16.92 -2.81
N ALA A 39 1.86 -15.62 -3.09
CA ALA A 39 2.50 -14.59 -2.28
C ALA A 39 1.50 -13.78 -1.44
N ARG A 40 0.19 -13.96 -1.65
CA ARG A 40 -0.85 -13.16 -0.97
C ARG A 40 -0.86 -13.36 0.54
N GLY A 41 -0.58 -14.58 1.02
CA GLY A 41 -0.47 -14.83 2.47
C GLY A 41 0.58 -13.92 3.11
N ARG A 42 1.79 -13.86 2.54
CA ARG A 42 2.84 -12.95 3.00
C ARG A 42 2.48 -11.48 2.80
N GLY A 43 1.80 -11.14 1.71
CA GLY A 43 1.34 -9.77 1.46
C GLY A 43 0.38 -9.22 2.52
N LYS A 44 -0.47 -10.08 3.10
CA LYS A 44 -1.36 -9.71 4.20
C LYS A 44 -0.59 -9.38 5.47
N GLU A 45 0.35 -10.25 5.84
CA GLU A 45 1.24 -10.03 6.98
C GLU A 45 2.03 -8.73 6.80
N LEU A 46 2.57 -8.48 5.61
CA LEU A 46 3.30 -7.25 5.32
C LEU A 46 2.40 -6.01 5.39
N LEU A 47 1.15 -6.06 4.93
CA LEU A 47 0.25 -4.93 5.04
C LEU A 47 -0.05 -4.58 6.51
N ASP A 48 -0.24 -5.60 7.36
CA ASP A 48 -0.43 -5.42 8.80
C ASP A 48 0.83 -4.86 9.49
N GLU A 49 2.01 -5.36 9.12
CA GLU A 49 3.30 -4.82 9.56
C GLU A 49 3.47 -3.36 9.14
N MET A 50 3.14 -3.01 7.89
CA MET A 50 3.22 -1.65 7.37
C MET A 50 2.30 -0.69 8.14
N VAL A 51 1.06 -1.11 8.40
CA VAL A 51 0.08 -0.33 9.18
C VAL A 51 0.55 -0.12 10.61
N THR A 52 1.03 -1.18 11.26
CA THR A 52 1.54 -1.12 12.65
C THR A 52 2.71 -0.15 12.77
N GLN A 53 3.55 -0.06 11.74
CA GLN A 53 4.72 0.82 11.70
C GLN A 53 4.42 2.20 11.08
N ASN A 54 3.19 2.45 10.62
CA ASN A 54 2.83 3.60 9.79
C ASN A 54 3.79 3.78 8.57
N LYS A 55 4.27 2.66 8.02
CA LYS A 55 5.22 2.63 6.91
C LYS A 55 4.52 3.05 5.64
N ALA A 56 5.16 3.91 4.83
CA ALA A 56 4.59 4.48 3.60
C ALA A 56 3.22 5.16 3.80
N GLY A 57 2.95 5.69 5.01
CA GLY A 57 1.70 6.35 5.34
C GLY A 57 0.49 5.40 5.46
N TRP A 58 0.69 4.10 5.60
CA TRP A 58 -0.40 3.15 5.76
C TRP A 58 -1.06 3.22 7.14
N ALA A 59 -2.39 3.14 7.16
CA ALA A 59 -3.16 2.99 8.37
C ALA A 59 -4.37 2.05 8.17
N GLU A 60 -4.90 1.55 9.28
CA GLU A 60 -6.21 0.89 9.29
C GLU A 60 -7.32 1.92 9.54
N TYR A 61 -8.37 1.84 8.75
CA TYR A 61 -9.54 2.70 8.91
C TYR A 61 -10.47 2.13 10.00
N GLY A 62 -10.42 2.72 11.20
CA GLY A 62 -11.43 2.50 12.25
C GLY A 62 -11.56 1.07 12.78
N ALA A 63 -10.49 0.27 12.72
CA ALA A 63 -10.49 -1.15 13.12
C ALA A 63 -11.50 -2.03 12.35
N THR A 64 -11.73 -1.72 11.07
CA THR A 64 -12.75 -2.37 10.23
C THR A 64 -12.20 -3.48 9.32
N GLY A 65 -10.89 -3.77 9.36
CA GLY A 65 -10.22 -4.62 8.37
C GLY A 65 -10.12 -3.97 6.99
N THR A 66 -10.19 -2.64 6.94
CA THR A 66 -9.97 -1.86 5.72
C THR A 66 -8.86 -0.86 5.92
N TYR A 67 -8.12 -0.59 4.84
CA TYR A 67 -6.84 0.11 4.90
C TYR A 67 -6.80 1.23 3.88
N HIS A 68 -5.95 2.21 4.18
CA HIS A 68 -5.73 3.39 3.35
C HIS A 68 -4.36 4.00 3.60
N ILE A 69 -3.98 4.92 2.72
CA ILE A 69 -2.83 5.80 2.89
C ILE A 69 -3.32 7.12 3.50
N VAL A 70 -2.78 7.51 4.65
CA VAL A 70 -3.06 8.79 5.33
C VAL A 70 -2.01 9.85 5.03
N ASP A 71 -0.84 9.44 4.53
CA ASP A 71 0.25 10.33 4.12
C ASP A 71 0.66 9.97 2.69
N GLU A 72 0.11 10.71 1.72
CA GLU A 72 0.41 10.51 0.29
C GLU A 72 1.89 10.75 0.00
N GLN A 73 2.51 11.74 0.62
CA GLN A 73 3.90 12.09 0.37
C GLN A 73 4.83 10.98 0.86
N ALA A 74 4.59 10.44 2.06
CA ALA A 74 5.36 9.29 2.56
C ALA A 74 5.19 8.04 1.67
N ALA A 75 4.02 7.86 1.05
CA ALA A 75 3.80 6.77 0.10
C ALA A 75 4.56 6.95 -1.21
N ILE A 76 4.61 8.19 -1.74
CA ILE A 76 5.40 8.55 -2.92
C ILE A 76 6.89 8.30 -2.66
N GLU A 77 7.43 8.88 -1.59
CA GLU A 77 8.84 8.73 -1.19
C GLU A 77 9.20 7.26 -1.00
N PHE A 78 8.31 6.48 -0.35
CA PHE A 78 8.52 5.05 -0.20
C PHE A 78 8.59 4.32 -1.55
N ILE A 79 7.74 4.65 -2.52
CA ILE A 79 7.82 4.00 -3.85
C ILE A 79 9.13 4.37 -4.55
N GLU A 80 9.50 5.65 -4.54
CA GLU A 80 10.71 6.15 -5.21
C GLU A 80 12.00 5.57 -4.61
N ASP A 81 12.14 5.60 -3.28
CA ASP A 81 13.30 5.07 -2.56
C ASP A 81 13.51 3.57 -2.75
N ASN A 82 12.44 2.86 -3.10
CA ASN A 82 12.43 1.42 -3.30
C ASN A 82 12.36 1.03 -4.78
N GLY A 83 12.54 1.98 -5.70
CA GLY A 83 12.66 1.75 -7.14
C GLY A 83 11.36 1.35 -7.84
N GLY A 84 10.21 1.72 -7.27
CA GLY A 84 8.90 1.55 -7.90
C GLY A 84 8.49 2.75 -8.77
N ASP A 85 7.31 2.65 -9.36
CA ASP A 85 6.76 3.67 -10.27
C ASP A 85 5.56 4.39 -9.63
N VAL A 86 5.74 5.67 -9.30
CA VAL A 86 4.65 6.52 -8.78
C VAL A 86 3.55 6.63 -9.83
N PRO A 87 2.27 6.33 -9.50
CA PRO A 87 1.19 6.40 -10.47
C PRO A 87 1.00 7.81 -11.04
N PHE A 88 0.68 7.90 -12.34
CA PHE A 88 0.44 9.17 -13.02
C PHE A 88 -0.68 10.00 -12.34
N GLY A 89 -0.41 11.29 -12.13
CA GLY A 89 -1.36 12.24 -11.54
C GLY A 89 -1.36 12.32 -10.02
N ILE A 90 -0.45 11.61 -9.34
CA ILE A 90 -0.22 11.67 -7.89
C ILE A 90 0.91 12.67 -7.59
N GLY A 91 0.80 13.45 -6.51
CA GLY A 91 1.81 14.47 -6.14
C GLY A 91 1.85 15.75 -6.97
N THR A 92 0.93 15.91 -7.94
CA THR A 92 0.72 17.16 -8.68
C THR A 92 -0.39 17.97 -8.01
N ASP A 93 0.00 18.92 -7.16
CA ASP A 93 -0.84 20.04 -6.68
C ASP A 93 -0.24 21.38 -7.18
#